data_AF-A0AB73JK99-F1
#
_entry.id   AF-A0AB73JK99-F1
#
_cell.length_a   1.000
_cell.length_b   1.000
_cell.length_c   1.000
_cell.angle_alpha   90.00
_cell.angle_beta   90.00
_cell.angle_gamma   90.00
#
_symmetry.space_group_name_H-M   'P 1'
#
loop_
_entity.id
_entity.type
_entity.pdbx_description
1 polymer ?
#
loop_
_entity_poly.entity_id
_entity_poly.type
_entity_poly.pdbx_seq_one_letter_code
_entity_poly.pdbx_strand_id
1 'polypeptide(L)'
;MRNSKRVVLYISIMVLSIFIIGCNSSSENAKKSKEDSKEEQIKKSFAKTLDMYPIKNLEDLYDKEGYRDGEFKKGDKGTWVVRSEMIIQPKGKSLTSRG
;
A
#
# COMPACT_ATOMS: atom_id res chain seq x y z
N MET A 1 10.39 -57.85 -18.86
CA MET A 1 9.41 -56.90 -18.30
C MET A 1 9.76 -56.32 -16.92
N ARG A 2 10.79 -56.80 -16.19
CA ARG A 2 11.12 -56.32 -14.83
C ARG A 2 11.92 -55.00 -14.82
N ASN A 3 12.72 -54.77 -15.85
CA ASN A 3 13.62 -53.62 -15.95
C ASN A 3 12.90 -52.38 -16.52
N SER A 4 11.95 -52.57 -17.44
CA SER A 4 11.14 -51.48 -18.01
C SER A 4 10.23 -50.80 -16.98
N LYS A 5 9.63 -51.58 -16.06
CA LYS A 5 8.82 -51.03 -14.95
C LYS A 5 9.66 -50.18 -13.98
N ARG A 6 10.93 -50.55 -13.74
CA ARG A 6 11.85 -49.75 -12.92
C ARG A 6 12.27 -48.45 -13.60
N VAL A 7 12.48 -48.47 -14.91
CA VAL A 7 12.81 -47.26 -15.70
C VAL A 7 11.63 -46.29 -15.73
N VAL A 8 10.41 -46.78 -15.96
CA VAL A 8 9.20 -45.95 -15.93
C VAL A 8 8.96 -45.33 -14.55
N LEU A 9 9.17 -46.10 -13.48
CA LEU A 9 9.08 -45.61 -12.10
C LEU A 9 10.10 -44.48 -11.85
N TYR A 10 11.34 -44.65 -12.33
CA TYR A 10 12.40 -43.67 -12.14
C TYR A 10 12.12 -42.35 -12.88
N ILE A 11 11.60 -42.42 -14.11
CA ILE A 11 11.20 -41.23 -14.88
C ILE A 11 10.05 -40.50 -14.18
N SER A 12 9.06 -41.22 -13.63
CA SER A 12 7.96 -40.63 -12.88
C SER A 12 8.43 -39.88 -11.63
N ILE A 13 9.38 -40.45 -10.89
CA ILE A 13 9.97 -39.81 -9.70
C ILE A 13 10.78 -38.56 -10.07
N MET A 14 11.52 -38.59 -11.19
CA MET A 14 12.25 -37.43 -11.72
C MET A 14 11.32 -36.29 -12.14
N VAL A 15 10.16 -36.59 -12.71
CA VAL A 15 9.17 -35.57 -13.05
C VAL A 15 8.57 -34.96 -11.78
N LEU A 16 8.22 -35.80 -10.78
CA LEU A 16 7.70 -35.33 -9.50
C LEU A 16 8.70 -34.44 -8.73
N SER A 17 10.00 -34.76 -8.76
CA SER A 17 11.01 -33.92 -8.08
C SER A 17 11.15 -32.54 -8.73
N ILE A 18 11.02 -32.42 -10.05
CA ILE A 18 10.99 -31.13 -10.76
C ILE A 18 9.74 -30.32 -10.37
N PHE A 19 8.59 -30.97 -10.22
CA PHE A 19 7.36 -30.31 -9.76
C PHE A 19 7.48 -29.78 -8.33
N ILE A 20 8.18 -30.48 -7.43
CA ILE A 20 8.40 -30.01 -6.05
C ILE A 20 9.39 -28.83 -6.01
N ILE A 21 10.46 -28.85 -6.81
CA ILE A 21 11.42 -27.73 -6.90
C ILE A 21 10.77 -26.49 -7.51
N GLY A 22 9.88 -26.66 -8.50
CA GLY A 22 9.10 -25.57 -9.10
C GLY A 22 8.02 -24.99 -8.19
N CYS A 23 7.58 -25.72 -7.16
CA CYS A 23 6.51 -25.30 -6.25
C CYS A 23 7.03 -24.55 -5.01
N ASN A 24 8.34 -24.57 -4.73
CA ASN A 24 8.88 -24.15 -3.43
C ASN A 24 9.57 -22.77 -3.38
N SER A 25 9.41 -21.93 -4.40
CA SER A 25 10.12 -20.63 -4.48
C SER A 25 9.22 -19.40 -4.53
N SER A 26 7.90 -19.53 -4.45
CA SER A 26 6.98 -18.42 -4.76
C SER A 26 6.11 -17.91 -3.61
N SER A 27 6.27 -18.38 -2.37
CA SER A 27 5.34 -17.98 -1.29
C SER A 27 5.90 -17.00 -0.26
N GLU A 28 7.18 -17.09 0.13
CA GLU A 28 7.76 -16.17 1.14
C GLU A 28 8.42 -14.93 0.52
N ASN A 29 9.32 -15.09 -0.46
CA ASN A 29 9.99 -13.96 -1.12
C ASN A 29 9.03 -13.09 -1.96
N ALA A 30 7.99 -13.69 -2.56
CA ALA A 30 6.98 -12.95 -3.32
C ALA A 30 5.98 -12.20 -2.42
N LYS A 31 5.78 -12.66 -1.17
CA LYS A 31 5.00 -11.91 -0.17
C LYS A 31 5.81 -10.73 0.36
N LYS A 32 7.09 -10.95 0.69
CA LYS A 32 8.00 -9.90 1.18
C LYS A 32 8.19 -8.78 0.16
N SER A 33 8.44 -9.10 -1.12
CA SER A 33 8.56 -8.06 -2.16
C SER A 33 7.25 -7.31 -2.44
N LYS A 34 6.09 -7.95 -2.25
CA LYS A 34 4.78 -7.29 -2.32
C LYS A 34 4.48 -6.41 -1.09
N GLU A 35 5.06 -6.73 0.05
CA GLU A 35 4.93 -5.96 1.28
C GLU A 35 5.82 -4.71 1.23
N ASP A 36 7.09 -4.87 0.85
CA ASP A 36 8.05 -3.78 0.66
C ASP A 36 7.53 -2.75 -0.38
N SER A 37 6.96 -3.22 -1.50
CA SER A 37 6.38 -2.35 -2.53
C SER A 37 5.12 -1.60 -2.10
N LYS A 38 4.35 -2.13 -1.14
CA LYS A 38 3.20 -1.41 -0.55
C LYS A 38 3.68 -0.37 0.45
N GLU A 39 4.68 -0.70 1.28
CA GLU A 39 5.27 0.24 2.22
C GLU A 39 5.85 1.46 1.51
N GLU A 40 6.59 1.25 0.42
CA GLU A 40 7.12 2.35 -0.41
C GLU A 40 6.01 3.23 -1.01
N GLN A 41 4.94 2.63 -1.53
CA GLN A 41 3.77 3.37 -2.04
C GLN A 41 3.09 4.19 -0.94
N ILE A 42 2.96 3.64 0.26
CA ILE A 42 2.39 4.32 1.43
C ILE A 42 3.28 5.49 1.84
N LYS A 43 4.60 5.31 1.93
CA LYS A 43 5.53 6.41 2.27
C LYS A 43 5.45 7.52 1.24
N LYS A 44 5.38 7.18 -0.05
CA LYS A 44 5.27 8.16 -1.14
C LYS A 44 3.96 8.96 -1.09
N SER A 45 2.83 8.32 -0.76
CA SER A 45 1.55 9.02 -0.64
C SER A 45 1.54 9.98 0.56
N PHE A 46 2.10 9.58 1.71
CA PHE A 46 2.26 10.47 2.87
C PHE A 46 3.21 11.63 2.58
N ALA A 47 4.33 11.39 1.90
CA ALA A 47 5.29 12.44 1.54
C ALA A 47 4.63 13.54 0.69
N LYS A 48 3.76 13.18 -0.26
CA LYS A 48 3.01 14.15 -1.08
C LYS A 48 2.14 15.09 -0.23
N THR A 49 1.50 14.57 0.81
CA THR A 49 0.67 15.37 1.73
C THR A 49 1.53 16.25 2.64
N LEU A 50 2.67 15.72 3.12
CA LEU A 50 3.56 16.45 4.03
C LEU A 50 4.37 17.56 3.36
N ASP A 51 4.71 17.38 2.08
CA ASP A 51 5.44 18.36 1.26
C ASP A 51 4.67 19.69 1.08
N MET A 52 3.35 19.68 1.31
CA MET A 52 2.54 20.91 1.30
C MET A 52 2.85 21.84 2.47
N TYR A 53 3.36 21.33 3.59
CA TYR A 53 3.57 22.14 4.78
C TYR A 53 4.95 22.83 4.78
N PRO A 54 5.04 24.07 5.28
CA PRO A 54 3.96 24.88 5.82
C PRO A 54 3.24 25.69 4.73
N ILE A 55 1.90 25.76 4.80
CA ILE A 55 1.10 26.76 4.08
C ILE A 55 0.83 27.90 5.06
N LYS A 56 1.59 28.98 4.94
CA LYS A 56 1.51 30.12 5.87
C LYS A 56 0.32 31.02 5.55
N ASN A 57 0.03 31.25 4.28
CA ASN A 57 -1.12 32.00 3.82
C ASN A 57 -2.17 31.03 3.26
N LEU A 58 -3.38 31.05 3.81
CA LEU A 58 -4.47 30.19 3.34
C LEU A 58 -4.97 30.59 1.94
N GLU A 59 -4.74 31.83 1.51
CA GLU A 59 -5.10 32.27 0.15
C GLU A 59 -4.29 31.55 -0.92
N ASP A 60 -3.08 31.08 -0.59
CA ASP A 60 -2.24 30.28 -1.51
C ASP A 60 -2.92 28.96 -1.90
N LEU A 61 -3.98 28.53 -1.19
CA LEU A 61 -4.78 27.35 -1.54
C LEU A 61 -5.67 27.58 -2.76
N TYR A 62 -6.05 28.83 -3.09
CA TYR A 62 -6.89 29.11 -4.26
C TYR A 62 -6.18 28.78 -5.59
N ASP A 63 -4.85 28.92 -5.60
CA ASP A 63 -4.01 28.63 -6.76
C ASP A 63 -3.47 27.19 -6.79
N LYS A 64 -3.77 26.39 -5.76
CA LYS A 64 -3.30 25.00 -5.65
C LYS A 64 -4.35 24.01 -6.15
N GLU A 65 -3.97 23.20 -7.14
CA GLU A 65 -4.78 22.08 -7.59
C GLU A 65 -4.44 20.79 -6.82
N GLY A 66 -5.47 20.14 -6.27
CA GLY A 66 -5.36 18.88 -5.54
C GLY A 66 -5.47 17.64 -6.44
N TYR A 67 -5.60 16.47 -5.80
CA TYR A 67 -5.98 15.25 -6.52
C TYR A 67 -7.43 15.36 -7.03
N ARG A 68 -7.67 14.89 -8.25
CA ARG A 68 -8.98 14.90 -8.90
C ARG A 68 -9.33 13.49 -9.38
N ASP A 69 -10.50 13.01 -8.99
CA ASP A 69 -11.05 11.73 -9.41
C ASP A 69 -12.32 11.93 -10.28
N GLY A 70 -13.08 10.86 -10.48
CA GLY A 70 -14.30 10.86 -11.30
C GLY A 70 -15.47 11.65 -10.71
N GLU A 71 -15.40 12.08 -9.45
CA GLU A 71 -16.48 12.82 -8.79
C GLU A 71 -16.46 14.32 -9.13
N PHE A 72 -15.37 14.82 -9.71
CA PHE A 72 -15.25 16.23 -10.08
C PHE A 72 -15.96 16.54 -11.40
N LYS A 73 -16.87 17.52 -11.36
CA LYS A 73 -17.54 18.02 -12.57
C LYS A 73 -16.59 18.86 -13.42
N LYS A 74 -16.87 18.94 -14.72
CA LYS A 74 -16.14 19.84 -15.62
C LYS A 74 -16.29 21.29 -15.15
N GLY A 75 -15.16 21.98 -14.98
CA GLY A 75 -15.12 23.37 -14.50
C GLY A 75 -15.11 23.53 -12.97
N ASP A 76 -15.33 22.45 -12.22
CA ASP A 76 -15.16 22.45 -10.77
C ASP A 76 -13.66 22.52 -10.43
N LYS A 77 -13.22 23.56 -9.72
CA LYS A 77 -11.83 23.73 -9.27
C LYS A 77 -11.53 23.04 -7.94
N GLY A 78 -12.54 22.44 -7.32
CA GLY A 78 -12.44 21.80 -6.01
C GLY A 78 -12.51 22.80 -4.85
N THR A 79 -12.50 22.26 -3.64
CA THR A 79 -12.50 23.04 -2.40
C THR A 79 -11.50 22.41 -1.44
N TRP A 80 -10.57 23.22 -0.94
CA TRP A 80 -9.66 22.79 0.12
C TRP A 80 -10.38 22.79 1.47
N VAL A 81 -10.38 21.65 2.15
CA VAL A 81 -10.87 21.53 3.53
C VAL A 81 -9.67 21.48 4.47
N VAL A 82 -9.51 22.52 5.28
CA VAL A 82 -8.44 22.61 6.28
C VAL A 82 -9.04 22.40 7.66
N ARG A 83 -8.50 21.45 8.41
CA ARG A 83 -8.95 21.13 9.77
C ARG A 83 -7.75 20.88 10.67
N SER A 84 -7.75 21.52 11.83
CA SER A 84 -6.82 21.23 12.91
C SER A 84 -7.63 21.04 14.18
N GLU A 85 -7.31 20.03 14.96
CA GLU A 85 -8.04 19.73 16.18
C GLU A 85 -7.06 19.27 17.25
N MET A 86 -7.22 19.81 18.45
CA MET A 86 -6.49 19.44 19.64
C MET A 86 -7.42 18.67 20.58
N ILE A 87 -7.08 17.41 20.84
CA ILE A 87 -7.83 16.52 21.72
C ILE A 87 -7.00 16.29 22.98
N ILE A 88 -7.56 16.60 24.15
CA ILE A 88 -6.91 16.43 25.45
C ILE A 88 -7.82 15.62 26.38
N GLN A 89 -7.32 14.47 26.84
CA GLN A 89 -8.00 13.60 27.80
C GLN A 89 -7.07 13.21 28.95
N PRO A 90 -7.04 13.99 30.04
CA PRO A 90 -6.28 13.63 31.23
C PRO A 90 -6.90 12.42 31.94
N LYS A 91 -6.08 11.61 32.61
CA LYS A 91 -6.57 10.46 33.40
C LYS A 91 -7.59 10.92 34.46
N GLY A 92 -8.77 10.30 34.46
CA GLY A 92 -9.84 10.62 35.40
C GLY A 92 -10.60 11.93 35.10
N LYS A 93 -10.38 12.55 33.94
CA LYS A 93 -11.11 13.74 33.49
C LYS A 93 -11.82 13.48 32.17
N SER A 94 -12.83 14.29 31.88
CA SER A 94 -13.55 14.26 30.60
C SER A 94 -12.64 14.66 29.43
N LEU A 95 -12.89 14.07 28.26
CA LEU A 95 -12.26 14.47 27.01
C LEU A 95 -12.67 15.89 26.65
N THR A 96 -11.71 16.69 26.21
CA THR A 96 -11.93 18.03 25.68
C THR A 96 -11.33 18.13 24.29
N SER A 97 -12.05 18.76 23.37
CA SER A 97 -11.59 19.03 22.00
C SER A 97 -11.74 20.50 21.65
N ARG A 98 -10.77 21.05 20.91
CA ARG A 98 -10.82 22.40 20.32
C ARG A 98 -10.22 22.34 18.92
N GLY A 99 -10.87 22.98 17.95
CA GLY A 99 -10.42 23.07 16.56
C GLY A 99 -11.04 24.27 15.87
#